data_AF-A0A427AGK7-F1
#
_entry.id   AF-A0A427AGK7-F1
#
_cell.length_a   1.000
_cell.length_b   1.000
_cell.length_c   1.000
_cell.angle_alpha   90.00
_cell.angle_beta   90.00
_cell.angle_gamma   90.00
#
_symmetry.space_group_name_H-M   'P 1'
#
loop_
_entity.id
_entity.type
_entity.pdbx_description
1 polymer ?
#
loop_
_entity_poly.entity_id
_entity_poly.type
_entity_poly.pdbx_seq_one_letter_code
_entity_poly.pdbx_strand_id
1 'polypeptide(L)'
;RHSLPQQPSSSAAKAEEGYPDTFVFSRVPAEIYRDERGGRRRQDEMGSETPSEVAVHITGFGRFHGVPENPTEGIVAGLLDFMQDKGLPQGLRLGSCSVLETAGEGALAPLYRVLESAVPQAGADPGRVIWALAKRGYLARTSLDAGRFVCNYVYYHSLWLAEQHGFDSLFVHVPPFETIHRESQMRFVACLLDVLASLP
;
A
#
# COMPACT_ATOMS: atom_id res chain seq x y z
N ARG A 1 -21.16 -21.45 -11.49
CA ARG A 1 -19.78 -21.97 -11.43
C ARG A 1 -18.91 -20.96 -12.18
N HIS A 2 -18.41 -19.94 -11.50
CA HIS A 2 -17.54 -18.93 -12.10
C HIS A 2 -16.11 -19.46 -12.04
N SER A 3 -15.53 -19.74 -13.20
CA SER A 3 -14.14 -20.17 -13.31
C SER A 3 -13.24 -18.97 -13.14
N LEU A 4 -12.42 -18.98 -12.09
CA LEU A 4 -11.30 -18.05 -11.94
C LEU A 4 -10.32 -18.25 -13.11
N PRO A 5 -9.78 -17.18 -13.71
CA PRO A 5 -8.75 -17.31 -14.74
C PRO A 5 -7.49 -17.95 -14.13
N GLN A 6 -7.04 -19.05 -14.74
CA GLN A 6 -5.83 -19.75 -14.31
C GLN A 6 -4.57 -18.89 -14.55
N GLN A 7 -3.65 -18.92 -13.60
CA GLN A 7 -2.37 -18.20 -13.67
C GLN A 7 -1.47 -18.77 -14.77
N PRO A 8 -0.84 -17.94 -15.63
CA PRO A 8 0.21 -18.41 -16.53
C PRO A 8 1.54 -18.60 -15.79
N SER A 9 2.33 -19.56 -16.29
CA SER A 9 3.56 -20.07 -15.68
C SER A 9 4.72 -19.06 -15.61
N SER A 10 5.55 -19.28 -14.60
CA SER A 10 6.67 -18.44 -14.16
C SER A 10 7.68 -18.10 -15.25
N SER A 11 7.86 -16.81 -15.54
CA SER A 11 9.13 -16.30 -16.06
C SER A 11 9.48 -15.00 -15.35
N ALA A 12 10.72 -14.92 -14.87
CA ALA A 12 11.25 -13.96 -13.93
C ALA A 12 10.98 -12.48 -14.26
N ALA A 13 10.86 -11.69 -13.19
CA ALA A 13 10.74 -10.24 -13.20
C ALA A 13 11.82 -9.59 -14.07
N LYS A 14 11.42 -9.01 -15.21
CA LYS A 14 12.20 -7.92 -15.79
C LYS A 14 11.91 -6.68 -14.95
N ALA A 15 12.90 -6.26 -14.18
CA ALA A 15 12.93 -4.98 -13.49
C ALA A 15 12.73 -3.86 -14.52
N GLU A 16 11.84 -2.92 -14.25
CA GLU A 16 11.75 -1.69 -15.05
C GLU A 16 13.04 -0.88 -14.88
N GLU A 17 13.67 -0.59 -16.00
CA GLU A 17 14.95 0.09 -16.13
C GLU A 17 14.72 1.61 -15.95
N GLY A 18 15.04 2.13 -14.77
CA GLY A 18 14.98 3.56 -14.49
C GLY A 18 14.94 3.87 -12.99
N TYR A 19 16.09 4.29 -12.45
CA TYR A 19 16.29 4.78 -11.08
C TYR A 19 16.02 3.76 -9.96
N PRO A 20 17.04 3.01 -9.53
CA PRO A 20 16.93 2.05 -8.42
C PRO A 20 16.67 2.73 -7.06
N ASP A 21 16.89 4.06 -6.94
CA ASP A 21 16.90 4.80 -5.67
C ASP A 21 15.58 5.52 -5.36
N THR A 22 14.41 4.98 -5.72
CA THR A 22 13.14 5.70 -5.55
C THR A 22 12.01 4.80 -5.07
N PHE A 23 11.14 5.36 -4.20
CA PHE A 23 9.90 4.73 -3.79
C PHE A 23 8.83 4.90 -4.88
N VAL A 24 8.17 3.82 -5.27
CA VAL A 24 7.25 3.83 -6.41
C VAL A 24 5.83 3.53 -5.95
N PHE A 25 4.96 4.52 -6.04
CA PHE A 25 3.53 4.35 -5.78
C PHE A 25 2.84 3.82 -7.03
N SER A 26 2.23 2.65 -6.93
CA SER A 26 1.40 2.14 -8.02
C SER A 26 0.10 2.94 -8.09
N ARG A 27 -0.31 3.33 -9.30
CA ARG A 27 -1.60 3.94 -9.61
C ARG A 27 -2.21 3.15 -10.74
N VAL A 28 -3.01 2.15 -10.42
CA VAL A 28 -3.81 1.49 -11.45
C VAL A 28 -5.19 2.15 -11.48
N PRO A 29 -5.67 2.68 -12.62
CA PRO A 29 -6.98 3.34 -12.66
C PRO A 29 -8.06 2.36 -12.19
N ALA A 30 -8.81 2.69 -11.14
CA ALA A 30 -9.93 1.85 -10.69
C ALA A 30 -10.93 1.53 -11.83
N GLU A 31 -10.95 2.39 -12.86
CA GLU A 31 -11.80 2.28 -14.05
C GLU A 31 -11.52 1.06 -14.92
N ILE A 32 -10.27 0.55 -14.94
CA ILE A 32 -9.98 -0.71 -15.67
C ILE A 32 -10.58 -1.94 -14.98
N TYR A 33 -11.19 -1.76 -13.80
CA TYR A 33 -11.74 -2.81 -12.96
C TYR A 33 -13.26 -2.68 -12.71
N ARG A 34 -13.94 -1.72 -13.37
CA ARG A 34 -15.40 -1.60 -13.33
C ARG A 34 -16.05 -2.66 -14.23
N ASP A 35 -16.92 -3.51 -13.68
CA ASP A 35 -17.97 -4.19 -14.47
C ASP A 35 -18.90 -3.11 -15.07
N GLU A 36 -19.53 -3.37 -16.21
CA GLU A 36 -20.45 -2.48 -16.93
C GLU A 36 -21.70 -2.07 -16.10
N ARG A 37 -21.77 -2.53 -14.84
CA ARG A 37 -22.79 -2.21 -13.83
C ARG A 37 -22.33 -1.19 -12.78
N GLY A 38 -21.41 -0.29 -13.13
CA GLY A 38 -20.89 0.75 -12.24
C GLY A 38 -21.96 1.77 -11.80
N GLY A 39 -22.46 1.64 -10.57
CA GLY A 39 -23.33 2.62 -9.93
C GLY A 39 -22.61 3.95 -9.65
N ARG A 40 -23.30 5.07 -9.88
CA ARG A 40 -22.80 6.42 -9.56
C ARG A 40 -22.56 6.57 -8.06
N ARG A 41 -21.40 7.14 -7.70
CA ARG A 41 -21.11 7.66 -6.36
C ARG A 41 -22.21 8.65 -5.96
N ARG A 42 -22.91 8.36 -4.86
CA ARG A 42 -23.69 9.37 -4.16
C ARG A 42 -22.72 10.19 -3.32
N GLN A 43 -22.60 11.46 -3.66
CA GLN A 43 -22.11 12.46 -2.71
C GLN A 43 -23.24 12.66 -1.71
N ASP A 44 -23.12 12.04 -0.55
CA ASP A 44 -23.96 12.40 0.59
C ASP A 44 -23.16 13.40 1.43
N GLU A 45 -23.69 14.62 1.54
CA GLU A 45 -23.15 15.75 2.31
C GLU A 45 -23.37 15.61 3.83
N MET A 46 -22.35 16.08 4.57
CA MET A 46 -22.33 16.67 5.92
C MET A 46 -22.74 15.86 7.17
N GLY A 47 -21.81 15.80 8.12
CA GLY A 47 -22.13 15.68 9.55
C GLY A 47 -20.95 15.34 10.47
N SER A 48 -20.49 16.34 11.25
CA SER A 48 -19.59 16.30 12.42
C SER A 48 -18.06 16.29 12.18
N GLU A 49 -17.46 17.48 12.36
CA GLU A 49 -16.01 17.69 12.50
C GLU A 49 -15.55 17.18 13.88
N THR A 50 -15.30 15.88 13.98
CA THR A 50 -14.20 15.41 14.82
C THR A 50 -13.01 15.17 13.88
N PRO A 51 -11.77 15.51 14.25
CA PRO A 51 -10.63 15.05 13.47
C PRO A 51 -10.69 13.52 13.51
N SER A 52 -11.21 12.91 12.44
CA SER A 52 -11.38 11.47 12.37
C SER A 52 -9.98 10.89 12.37
N GLU A 53 -9.61 10.27 13.48
CA GLU A 53 -8.34 9.56 13.61
C GLU A 53 -8.17 8.60 12.42
N VAL A 54 -7.08 8.75 11.67
CA VAL A 54 -6.78 7.93 10.50
C VAL A 54 -6.22 6.59 10.99
N ALA A 55 -6.94 5.50 10.72
CA ALA A 55 -6.41 4.16 10.97
C ALA A 55 -5.64 3.67 9.74
N VAL A 56 -4.34 3.42 9.90
CA VAL A 56 -3.49 2.88 8.82
C VAL A 56 -3.17 1.42 9.07
N HIS A 57 -3.47 0.58 8.10
CA HIS A 57 -3.08 -0.82 8.08
C HIS A 57 -1.98 -1.03 7.04
N ILE A 58 -0.88 -1.66 7.44
CA ILE A 58 0.31 -1.80 6.61
C ILE A 58 0.59 -3.28 6.40
N THR A 59 0.84 -3.63 5.15
CA THR A 59 1.27 -4.97 4.79
C THR A 59 2.64 -4.93 4.12
N GLY A 60 3.38 -6.02 4.28
CA GLY A 60 4.63 -6.29 3.59
C GLY A 60 4.59 -7.71 3.05
N PHE A 61 5.62 -8.11 2.32
CA PHE A 61 5.76 -9.47 1.82
C PHE A 61 6.97 -10.12 2.46
N GLY A 62 6.83 -11.39 2.83
CA GLY A 62 7.97 -12.21 3.24
C GLY A 62 9.02 -12.34 2.12
N ARG A 63 10.17 -12.92 2.47
CA ARG A 63 11.14 -13.46 1.51
C ARG A 63 10.52 -14.48 0.55
N PHE A 64 11.06 -14.54 -0.68
CA PHE A 64 10.65 -15.48 -1.72
C PHE A 64 11.86 -16.20 -2.34
N HIS A 65 11.59 -17.23 -3.14
CA HIS A 65 12.64 -18.11 -3.65
C HIS A 65 13.75 -17.35 -4.38
N GLY A 66 14.99 -17.52 -3.91
CA GLY A 66 16.18 -16.86 -4.49
C GLY A 66 16.46 -15.45 -3.97
N VAL A 67 15.60 -14.88 -3.12
CA VAL A 67 15.81 -13.55 -2.51
C VAL A 67 15.93 -13.70 -1.00
N PRO A 68 17.14 -13.57 -0.42
CA PRO A 68 17.39 -13.88 0.99
C PRO A 68 16.74 -12.88 1.95
N GLU A 69 16.51 -11.65 1.49
CA GLU A 69 15.91 -10.57 2.26
C GLU A 69 14.89 -9.81 1.41
N ASN A 70 13.69 -9.61 1.95
CA ASN A 70 12.69 -8.71 1.37
C ASN A 70 12.59 -7.46 2.26
N PRO A 71 12.92 -6.26 1.76
CA PRO A 71 12.87 -5.04 2.54
C PRO A 71 11.51 -4.79 3.21
N THR A 72 10.41 -5.17 2.57
CA THR A 72 9.06 -4.97 3.12
C THR A 72 8.80 -5.82 4.36
N GLU A 73 9.32 -7.05 4.43
CA GLU A 73 9.28 -7.90 5.63
C GLU A 73 10.00 -7.21 6.79
N GLY A 74 11.24 -6.75 6.53
CA GLY A 74 12.06 -6.07 7.52
C GLY A 74 11.42 -4.78 8.03
N ILE A 75 10.84 -3.96 7.13
CA ILE A 75 10.14 -2.73 7.50
C ILE A 75 8.94 -3.03 8.38
N VAL A 76 8.02 -3.89 7.92
CA VAL A 76 6.75 -4.13 8.61
C VAL A 76 6.96 -4.81 9.96
N ALA A 77 7.92 -5.72 10.06
CA ALA A 77 8.26 -6.37 11.33
C ALA A 77 8.83 -5.40 12.38
N GLY A 78 9.54 -4.34 11.96
CA GLY A 78 10.16 -3.38 12.89
C GLY A 78 9.42 -2.06 13.04
N LEU A 79 8.32 -1.84 12.32
CA LEU A 79 7.67 -0.54 12.25
C LEU A 79 7.03 -0.14 13.58
N LEU A 80 6.43 -1.09 14.29
CA LEU A 80 5.80 -0.81 15.57
C LEU A 80 6.84 -0.27 16.58
N ASP A 81 7.96 -0.98 16.75
CA ASP A 81 9.03 -0.59 17.66
C ASP A 81 9.63 0.77 17.26
N PHE A 82 9.89 0.96 15.96
CA PHE A 82 10.41 2.24 15.44
C PHE A 82 9.46 3.42 15.73
N MET A 83 8.15 3.21 15.64
CA MET A 83 7.15 4.24 15.92
C MET A 83 6.91 4.42 17.43
N GLN A 84 7.20 3.42 18.28
CA GLN A 84 7.20 3.61 19.74
C GLN A 84 8.29 4.59 20.17
N ASP A 85 9.48 4.50 19.57
CA ASP A 85 10.60 5.40 19.86
C ASP A 85 10.38 6.80 19.25
N LYS A 86 9.89 6.87 18.00
CA LYS A 86 9.71 8.14 17.29
C LYS A 86 8.42 8.88 17.68
N GLY A 87 7.39 8.15 18.09
CA GLY A 87 6.02 8.63 18.27
C GLY A 87 5.19 8.55 16.97
N LEU A 88 3.91 8.21 17.12
CA LEU A 88 2.94 8.24 16.01
C LEU A 88 2.50 9.68 15.70
N PRO A 89 2.17 9.99 14.43
CA PRO A 89 1.62 11.30 14.06
C PRO A 89 0.30 11.58 14.80
N GLN A 90 0.05 12.85 15.14
CA GLN A 90 -1.22 13.23 15.76
C GLN A 90 -2.40 12.89 14.85
N GLY A 91 -3.43 12.26 15.42
CA GLY A 91 -4.61 11.86 14.66
C GLY A 91 -4.38 10.64 13.77
N LEU A 92 -3.29 9.88 13.97
CA LEU A 92 -3.06 8.60 13.28
C LEU A 92 -2.94 7.46 14.29
N ARG A 93 -3.68 6.38 14.01
CA ARG A 93 -3.54 5.09 14.67
C ARG A 93 -2.94 4.08 13.72
N LEU A 94 -1.93 3.34 14.17
CA LEU A 94 -1.44 2.17 13.47
C LEU A 94 -2.36 0.98 13.81
N GLY A 95 -3.19 0.57 12.84
CA GLY A 95 -4.20 -0.48 13.02
C GLY A 95 -3.59 -1.88 13.07
N SER A 96 -2.87 -2.26 12.01
CA SER A 96 -2.13 -3.53 11.96
C SER A 96 -0.89 -3.41 11.09
N CYS A 97 0.12 -4.23 11.39
CA CYS A 97 1.33 -4.44 10.59
C CYS A 97 1.46 -5.94 10.33
N SER A 98 1.26 -6.37 9.08
CA SER A 98 1.18 -7.79 8.74
C SER A 98 2.11 -8.15 7.59
N VAL A 99 2.97 -9.14 7.79
CA VAL A 99 3.76 -9.73 6.70
C VAL A 99 2.92 -10.80 6.01
N LEU A 100 2.67 -10.62 4.71
CA LEU A 100 1.94 -11.54 3.85
C LEU A 100 2.88 -12.57 3.25
N GLU A 101 2.37 -13.78 3.06
CA GLU A 101 3.07 -14.82 2.32
C GLU A 101 3.22 -14.43 0.84
N THR A 102 4.33 -14.79 0.22
CA THR A 102 4.57 -14.52 -1.21
C THR A 102 3.87 -15.49 -2.14
N ALA A 103 3.16 -16.49 -1.59
CA ALA A 103 2.33 -17.42 -2.35
C ALA A 103 0.93 -16.83 -2.57
N GLY A 104 0.50 -16.71 -3.83
CA GLY A 104 -0.67 -15.93 -4.25
C GLY A 104 -1.95 -16.13 -3.41
N GLU A 105 -2.39 -17.38 -3.21
CA GLU A 105 -3.60 -17.65 -2.42
C GLU A 105 -3.39 -17.46 -0.91
N GLY A 106 -2.19 -17.76 -0.39
CA GLY A 106 -1.85 -17.61 1.02
C GLY A 106 -1.86 -16.15 1.49
N ALA A 107 -1.65 -15.20 0.57
CA ALA A 107 -1.69 -13.77 0.86
C ALA A 107 -3.13 -13.22 1.01
N LEU A 108 -4.13 -13.84 0.38
CA LEU A 108 -5.47 -13.27 0.27
C LEU A 108 -6.23 -13.28 1.59
N ALA A 109 -6.34 -14.43 2.26
CA ALA A 109 -7.14 -14.50 3.48
C ALA A 109 -6.65 -13.52 4.58
N PRO A 110 -5.32 -13.38 4.83
CA PRO A 110 -4.80 -12.34 5.71
C PRO A 110 -5.07 -10.92 5.20
N LEU A 111 -4.93 -10.68 3.88
CA LEU A 111 -5.22 -9.38 3.28
C LEU A 111 -6.69 -8.98 3.48
N TYR A 112 -7.64 -9.85 3.15
CA TYR A 112 -9.07 -9.61 3.32
C TYR A 112 -9.40 -9.30 4.78
N ARG A 113 -8.85 -10.05 5.73
CA ARG A 113 -9.04 -9.77 7.16
C ARG A 113 -8.56 -8.37 7.56
N VAL A 114 -7.43 -7.92 7.02
CA VAL A 114 -6.91 -6.57 7.27
C VAL A 114 -7.84 -5.52 6.67
N LEU A 115 -8.22 -5.69 5.40
CA LEU A 115 -9.03 -4.72 4.67
C LEU A 115 -10.48 -4.64 5.18
N GLU A 116 -11.08 -5.75 5.62
CA GLU A 116 -12.41 -5.78 6.24
C GLU A 116 -12.46 -5.06 7.60
N SER A 117 -11.30 -4.88 8.25
CA SER A 117 -11.20 -4.11 9.49
C SER A 117 -11.02 -2.60 9.27
N ALA A 118 -10.82 -2.17 8.02
CA ALA A 118 -10.66 -0.76 7.68
C ALA A 118 -12.00 -0.02 7.74
N VAL A 119 -11.96 1.19 8.27
CA VAL A 119 -13.13 2.09 8.36
C VAL A 119 -13.17 2.96 7.10
N PRO A 120 -14.36 3.29 6.55
CA PRO A 120 -14.46 4.17 5.41
C PRO A 120 -13.80 5.52 5.68
N GLN A 121 -12.79 5.86 4.89
CA GLN A 121 -12.07 7.13 4.94
C GLN A 121 -11.41 7.36 3.57
N ALA A 122 -11.72 8.47 2.92
CA ALA A 122 -11.25 8.80 1.59
C ALA A 122 -10.51 10.13 1.58
N GLY A 123 -9.33 10.18 0.97
CA GLY A 123 -8.50 11.39 0.90
C GLY A 123 -7.06 11.18 0.42
N ALA A 124 -6.55 9.95 0.45
CA ALA A 124 -5.18 9.56 0.12
C ALA A 124 -4.95 9.34 -1.39
N ASP A 125 -5.27 10.34 -2.22
CA ASP A 125 -4.89 10.31 -3.64
C ASP A 125 -3.35 10.20 -3.80
N PRO A 126 -2.82 9.22 -4.56
CA PRO A 126 -1.38 9.03 -4.73
C PRO A 126 -0.64 10.29 -5.21
N GLY A 127 -1.28 11.12 -6.04
CA GLY A 127 -0.70 12.37 -6.52
C GLY A 127 -0.48 13.38 -5.39
N ARG A 128 -1.48 13.54 -4.51
CA ARG A 128 -1.36 14.39 -3.29
C ARG A 128 -0.30 13.87 -2.34
N VAL A 129 -0.26 12.55 -2.12
CA VAL A 129 0.73 11.89 -1.26
C VAL A 129 2.15 12.13 -1.76
N ILE A 130 2.41 11.89 -3.05
CA ILE A 130 3.73 12.10 -3.66
C ILE A 130 4.15 13.57 -3.59
N TRP A 131 3.22 14.49 -3.88
CA TRP A 131 3.50 15.92 -3.77
C TRP A 131 3.89 16.33 -2.34
N ALA A 132 3.18 15.81 -1.33
CA ALA A 132 3.46 16.08 0.07
C ALA A 132 4.77 15.43 0.57
N LEU A 133 5.15 14.26 0.03
CA LEU A 133 6.44 13.61 0.28
C LEU A 133 7.60 14.40 -0.34
N ALA A 134 7.43 14.91 -1.57
CA ALA A 134 8.43 15.73 -2.24
C ALA A 134 8.74 17.01 -1.45
N LYS A 135 7.73 17.64 -0.85
CA LYS A 135 7.91 18.78 0.06
C LYS A 135 8.71 18.47 1.32
N ARG A 136 8.78 17.20 1.72
CA ARG A 136 9.57 16.69 2.86
C ARG A 136 10.92 16.10 2.44
N GLY A 137 11.33 16.26 1.17
CA GLY A 137 12.62 15.83 0.66
C GLY A 137 12.68 14.37 0.21
N TYR A 138 11.54 13.67 0.15
CA TYR A 138 11.49 12.30 -0.37
C TYR A 138 11.11 12.28 -1.84
N LEU A 139 11.98 11.68 -2.67
CA LEU A 139 11.66 11.41 -4.06
C LEU A 139 10.80 10.15 -4.14
N ALA A 140 9.58 10.31 -4.66
CA ALA A 140 8.66 9.24 -4.96
C ALA A 140 8.06 9.46 -6.35
N ARG A 141 7.74 8.37 -7.06
CA ARG A 141 7.13 8.42 -8.41
C ARG A 141 5.88 7.57 -8.48
N THR A 142 4.97 7.90 -9.39
CA THR A 142 3.87 6.99 -9.75
C THR A 142 4.33 5.96 -10.77
N SER A 143 3.88 4.71 -10.65
CA SER A 143 3.93 3.70 -11.72
C SER A 143 2.52 3.25 -12.07
N LEU A 144 2.26 2.94 -13.34
CA LEU A 144 1.03 2.26 -13.77
C LEU A 144 1.16 0.72 -13.70
N ASP A 145 2.35 0.21 -13.38
CA ASP A 145 2.66 -1.21 -13.26
C ASP A 145 2.97 -1.55 -11.79
N ALA A 146 2.08 -2.32 -11.15
CA ALA A 146 2.30 -2.85 -9.81
C ALA A 146 3.13 -4.16 -9.81
N GLY A 147 3.63 -4.57 -10.97
CA GLY A 147 4.37 -5.80 -11.22
C GLY A 147 3.51 -6.88 -11.89
N ARG A 148 4.12 -8.05 -12.15
CA ARG A 148 3.46 -9.17 -12.84
C ARG A 148 3.17 -10.40 -11.96
N PHE A 149 3.35 -10.25 -10.65
CA PHE A 149 3.31 -11.38 -9.70
C PHE A 149 2.30 -11.12 -8.56
N VAL A 150 2.54 -11.71 -7.39
CA VAL A 150 1.69 -11.61 -6.20
C VAL A 150 1.42 -10.15 -5.79
N CYS A 151 2.35 -9.24 -6.02
CA CYS A 151 2.21 -7.82 -5.71
C CYS A 151 1.03 -7.16 -6.44
N ASN A 152 0.92 -7.36 -7.76
CA ASN A 152 -0.18 -6.82 -8.55
C ASN A 152 -1.50 -7.53 -8.23
N TYR A 153 -1.46 -8.83 -7.94
CA TYR A 153 -2.64 -9.58 -7.51
C TYR A 153 -3.20 -9.05 -6.18
N VAL A 154 -2.35 -8.90 -5.16
CA VAL A 154 -2.73 -8.34 -3.86
C VAL A 154 -3.19 -6.89 -4.01
N TYR A 155 -2.49 -6.07 -4.81
CA TYR A 155 -2.89 -4.70 -5.02
C TYR A 155 -4.26 -4.59 -5.70
N TYR A 156 -4.52 -5.42 -6.72
CA TYR A 156 -5.82 -5.52 -7.37
C TYR A 156 -6.95 -5.81 -6.37
N HIS A 157 -6.79 -6.86 -5.55
CA HIS A 157 -7.79 -7.21 -4.54
C HIS A 157 -7.99 -6.09 -3.50
N SER A 158 -6.92 -5.38 -3.13
CA SER A 158 -7.01 -4.27 -2.21
C SER A 158 -7.77 -3.06 -2.78
N LEU A 159 -7.55 -2.71 -4.05
CA LEU A 159 -8.26 -1.62 -4.72
C LEU A 159 -9.74 -1.95 -4.90
N TRP A 160 -10.04 -3.20 -5.28
CA TRP A 160 -11.41 -3.66 -5.43
C TRP A 160 -12.18 -3.54 -4.10
N LEU A 161 -11.61 -4.02 -3.00
CA LEU A 161 -12.27 -3.95 -1.70
C LEU A 161 -12.37 -2.52 -1.17
N ALA A 162 -11.32 -1.71 -1.38
CA ALA A 162 -11.31 -0.27 -1.07
C ALA A 162 -12.48 0.47 -1.72
N GLU A 163 -12.74 0.20 -3.01
CA GLU A 163 -13.86 0.81 -3.72
C GLU A 163 -15.22 0.37 -3.16
N GLN A 164 -15.38 -0.91 -2.79
CA GLN A 164 -16.63 -1.42 -2.22
C GLN A 164 -16.93 -0.86 -0.81
N HIS A 165 -15.89 -0.60 -0.02
CA HIS A 165 -16.01 -0.23 1.40
C HIS A 165 -15.69 1.23 1.71
N GLY A 166 -15.24 2.02 0.73
CA GLY A 166 -15.04 3.46 0.87
C GLY A 166 -13.80 3.87 1.67
N PHE A 167 -12.75 3.04 1.66
CA PHE A 167 -11.42 3.40 2.20
C PHE A 167 -10.39 3.57 1.08
N ASP A 168 -9.23 4.15 1.36
CA ASP A 168 -8.13 4.25 0.39
C ASP A 168 -7.17 3.07 0.46
N SER A 169 -6.65 2.63 -0.70
CA SER A 169 -5.57 1.64 -0.79
C SER A 169 -4.39 2.17 -1.60
N LEU A 170 -3.21 2.13 -0.99
CA LEU A 170 -1.94 2.53 -1.60
C LEU A 170 -1.01 1.32 -1.70
N PHE A 171 -0.19 1.29 -2.75
CA PHE A 171 0.87 0.29 -2.91
C PHE A 171 2.18 0.97 -3.24
N VAL A 172 3.22 0.64 -2.47
CA VAL A 172 4.54 1.27 -2.60
C VAL A 172 5.58 0.17 -2.81
N HIS A 173 6.28 0.20 -3.95
CA HIS A 173 7.51 -0.57 -4.10
C HIS A 173 8.64 0.15 -3.38
N VAL A 174 9.41 -0.63 -2.62
CA VAL A 174 10.62 -0.19 -1.93
C VAL A 174 11.83 -0.88 -2.55
N PRO A 175 12.98 -0.20 -2.69
CA PRO A 175 14.18 -0.82 -3.24
C PRO A 175 14.87 -1.74 -2.21
N PRO A 176 15.83 -2.58 -2.65
CA PRO A 176 16.66 -3.39 -1.75
C PRO A 176 17.39 -2.57 -0.70
N PHE A 177 17.75 -3.17 0.45
CA PHE A 177 18.47 -2.45 1.51
C PHE A 177 19.91 -2.09 1.13
N GLU A 178 20.48 -2.75 0.12
CA GLU A 178 21.77 -2.41 -0.48
C GLU A 178 21.69 -1.09 -1.26
N THR A 179 20.51 -0.73 -1.74
CA THR A 179 20.27 0.51 -2.50
C THR A 179 19.86 1.65 -1.57
N ILE A 180 18.88 1.43 -0.70
CA ILE A 180 18.49 2.38 0.34
C ILE A 180 18.48 1.65 1.68
N HIS A 181 19.36 2.04 2.60
CA HIS A 181 19.46 1.40 3.90
C HIS A 181 18.14 1.37 4.67
N ARG A 182 17.93 0.29 5.44
CA ARG A 182 16.75 0.04 6.26
C ARG A 182 16.29 1.26 7.05
N GLU A 183 17.20 1.91 7.75
CA GLU A 183 16.91 3.11 8.56
C GLU A 183 16.30 4.25 7.72
N SER A 184 16.81 4.49 6.52
CA SER A 184 16.26 5.50 5.60
C SER A 184 14.87 5.10 5.09
N GLN A 185 14.64 3.81 4.84
CA GLN A 185 13.31 3.31 4.47
C GLN A 185 12.31 3.40 5.62
N MET A 186 12.72 3.14 6.87
CA MET A 186 11.88 3.34 8.07
C MET A 186 11.50 4.81 8.25
N ARG A 187 12.45 5.73 8.07
CA ARG A 187 12.18 7.18 8.09
C ARG A 187 11.21 7.60 6.99
N PHE A 188 11.36 7.03 5.79
CA PHE A 188 10.40 7.24 4.69
C PHE A 188 8.99 6.79 5.09
N VAL A 189 8.83 5.58 5.64
CA VAL A 189 7.51 5.08 6.06
C VAL A 189 6.91 5.96 7.15
N ALA A 190 7.70 6.39 8.14
CA ALA A 190 7.21 7.31 9.15
C ALA A 190 6.78 8.66 8.56
N CYS A 191 7.53 9.19 7.59
CA CYS A 191 7.15 10.40 6.86
C CYS A 191 5.88 10.20 6.02
N LEU A 192 5.69 9.02 5.44
CA LEU A 192 4.46 8.67 4.73
C LEU A 192 3.26 8.65 5.69
N LEU A 193 3.41 8.09 6.90
CA LEU A 193 2.36 8.13 7.92
C LEU A 193 2.04 9.57 8.34
N ASP A 194 3.05 10.42 8.56
CA ASP A 194 2.84 11.85 8.82
C ASP A 194 2.07 12.53 7.68
N VAL A 195 2.39 12.21 6.42
CA VAL A 195 1.67 12.72 5.24
C VAL A 195 0.21 12.28 5.29
N LEU A 196 -0.06 10.98 5.46
CA LEU A 196 -1.41 10.42 5.48
C LEU A 196 -2.26 11.00 6.60
N ALA A 197 -1.70 11.19 7.79
CA ALA A 197 -2.36 11.83 8.93
C ALA A 197 -2.72 13.31 8.67
N SER A 198 -1.95 13.98 7.82
CA SER A 198 -2.14 15.39 7.48
C SER A 198 -3.06 15.63 6.27
N LEU A 199 -3.51 14.56 5.61
CA LEU A 199 -4.48 14.70 4.53
C LEU A 199 -5.88 14.90 5.13
N PRO A 200 -6.65 15.89 4.63
CA PRO A 200 -8.04 16.12 5.03
C PRO A 200 -8.95 15.00 4.54
#